data_AF-A0A5B6YZ41-F1
#
_entry.id   AF-A0A5B6YZ41-F1
#
_cell.length_a   1.000
_cell.length_b   1.000
_cell.length_c   1.000
_cell.angle_alpha   90.00
_cell.angle_beta   90.00
_cell.angle_gamma   90.00
#
_symmetry.space_group_name_H-M   'P 1'
#
loop_
_entity.id
_entity.type
_entity.pdbx_description
1 polymer ?
#
loop_
_entity_poly.entity_id
_entity_poly.type
_entity_poly.pdbx_seq_one_letter_code
_entity_poly.pdbx_strand_id
1 'polypeptide(L)'
;VFSCPPKKYDQDVAAAMQARELAVTSFGSAKSLGSHESDPLAASNASTVLREVQGLSILHPSTRLQLLHRYISILSELVQVKFNAGLFLESFSVELVVMAIWKEALRVCSSWLASTMEDVLSRSCSANESTPVQKGAGLSPCSEETVDFSMPESVSTWAEQGFLVAFDRAERLSDHLRNMDSNAQMPDAMEIIFQTALEIGKSGGVDELLGNKGSAAASYTKAMLLLSFIVGEATSLPLSPPFLLSPANKKRIEGYIVNFESCQSHFQMSQSSPQQYLDPLTK
;
A
#
# COMPACT_ATOMS: atom_id res chain seq x y z
N VAL A 1 -5.57 -3.70 -20.62
CA VAL A 1 -6.10 -2.63 -19.75
C VAL A 1 -7.38 -3.13 -19.09
N PHE A 2 -7.23 -3.94 -18.04
CA PHE A 2 -8.28 -4.52 -17.20
C PHE A 2 -9.36 -5.29 -17.97
N SER A 3 -8.98 -6.49 -18.43
CA SER A 3 -9.90 -7.42 -19.10
C SER A 3 -10.58 -8.33 -18.07
N CYS A 4 -11.91 -8.22 -17.91
CA CYS A 4 -12.77 -9.32 -17.45
C CYS A 4 -14.23 -9.10 -17.89
N PRO A 5 -15.02 -10.19 -18.07
CA PRO A 5 -16.07 -10.28 -19.09
C PRO A 5 -17.38 -9.57 -18.72
N PRO A 6 -18.28 -9.33 -19.70
CA PRO A 6 -19.62 -8.84 -19.42
C PRO A 6 -20.41 -9.91 -18.65
N LYS A 7 -20.83 -9.59 -17.43
CA LYS A 7 -21.88 -10.35 -16.74
C LYS A 7 -23.18 -10.16 -17.53
N LYS A 8 -23.60 -11.19 -18.27
CA LYS A 8 -24.99 -11.32 -18.69
C LYS A 8 -25.81 -11.63 -17.43
N TYR A 9 -26.70 -10.72 -17.09
CA TYR A 9 -27.87 -11.06 -16.31
C TYR A 9 -28.74 -11.96 -17.19
N ASP A 10 -29.00 -13.17 -16.74
CA ASP A 10 -30.23 -13.86 -17.06
C ASP A 10 -30.83 -14.38 -15.76
N GLN A 11 -32.14 -14.22 -15.73
CA GLN A 11 -33.05 -14.25 -14.61
C GLN A 11 -33.63 -15.66 -14.43
N ASP A 12 -34.04 -15.95 -13.19
CA ASP A 12 -34.89 -17.07 -12.77
C ASP A 12 -34.37 -18.50 -12.87
N VAL A 13 -34.04 -19.09 -11.72
CA VAL A 13 -34.74 -20.29 -11.22
C VAL A 13 -34.87 -20.20 -9.69
N ALA A 14 -36.11 -20.13 -9.23
CA ALA A 14 -36.51 -20.26 -7.84
C ALA A 14 -36.58 -21.75 -7.39
N ALA A 15 -36.60 -21.93 -6.06
CA ALA A 15 -36.83 -23.16 -5.28
C ALA A 15 -35.56 -24.00 -5.00
N ALA A 16 -35.30 -24.54 -3.80
CA ALA A 16 -36.16 -24.80 -2.65
C ALA A 16 -35.35 -24.89 -1.33
N MET A 17 -36.05 -24.65 -0.22
CA MET A 17 -35.67 -24.83 1.18
C MET A 17 -35.06 -26.22 1.49
N GLN A 18 -34.12 -26.28 2.44
CA GLN A 18 -34.39 -26.95 3.74
C GLN A 18 -33.29 -26.69 4.77
N ALA A 19 -33.74 -26.30 5.95
CA ALA A 19 -32.97 -26.19 7.18
C ALA A 19 -32.65 -27.57 7.76
N ARG A 20 -31.43 -27.74 8.30
CA ARG A 20 -31.17 -28.67 9.41
C ARG A 20 -30.19 -28.04 10.38
N GLU A 21 -30.74 -27.62 11.50
CA GLU A 21 -30.09 -27.42 12.78
C GLU A 21 -29.82 -28.80 13.42
N LEU A 22 -28.67 -28.98 14.10
CA LEU A 22 -28.57 -29.76 15.33
C LEU A 22 -27.19 -29.60 16.02
N ALA A 23 -27.30 -29.13 17.27
CA ALA A 23 -26.59 -29.54 18.48
C ALA A 23 -25.11 -29.19 18.73
N VAL A 24 -24.99 -28.18 19.59
CA VAL A 24 -24.01 -27.89 20.66
C VAL A 24 -23.41 -29.13 21.34
N THR A 25 -22.09 -29.12 21.54
CA THR A 25 -21.45 -29.64 22.77
C THR A 25 -20.35 -28.70 23.26
N SER A 26 -20.38 -28.47 24.57
CA SER A 26 -19.66 -27.49 25.41
C SER A 26 -18.39 -28.07 26.06
N PHE A 27 -17.67 -27.19 26.79
CA PHE A 27 -16.44 -27.30 27.61
C PHE A 27 -15.14 -26.89 26.89
N GLY A 28 -14.30 -25.99 27.40
CA GLY A 28 -14.26 -25.28 28.68
C GLY A 28 -13.15 -24.20 28.68
N SER A 29 -13.26 -23.28 29.65
CA SER A 29 -12.61 -21.96 29.74
C SER A 29 -11.16 -21.95 30.26
N ALA A 30 -10.52 -20.78 30.06
CA ALA A 30 -9.40 -20.14 30.78
C ALA A 30 -8.01 -20.22 30.06
N LYS A 31 -7.22 -19.15 29.88
CA LYS A 31 -7.13 -17.82 30.51
C LYS A 31 -6.67 -16.76 29.49
N SER A 32 -7.21 -15.55 29.62
CA SER A 32 -6.73 -14.32 29.01
C SER A 32 -5.47 -13.81 29.73
N LEU A 33 -4.47 -13.41 28.97
CA LEU A 33 -3.42 -12.48 29.41
C LEU A 33 -3.13 -11.56 28.22
N GLY A 34 -3.56 -10.30 28.35
CA GLY A 34 -3.45 -9.31 27.30
C GLY A 34 -2.07 -8.67 27.20
N SER A 35 -1.85 -7.99 26.09
CA SER A 35 -1.46 -6.59 26.11
C SER A 35 -1.66 -6.01 24.70
N HIS A 36 -2.30 -4.85 24.70
CA HIS A 36 -2.41 -3.92 23.60
C HIS A 36 -1.09 -3.72 22.85
N GLU A 37 -1.15 -3.79 21.53
CA GLU A 37 -0.40 -2.89 20.67
C GLU A 37 -1.24 -2.65 19.41
N SER A 38 -2.26 -1.82 19.56
CA SER A 38 -3.02 -1.30 18.44
C SER A 38 -2.35 0.00 18.02
N ASP A 39 -1.55 -0.05 16.96
CA ASP A 39 -0.98 1.14 16.33
C ASP A 39 -2.10 2.15 16.00
N PRO A 40 -2.07 3.38 16.56
CA PRO A 40 -3.12 4.38 16.32
C PRO A 40 -3.14 4.92 14.88
N LEU A 41 -2.16 4.54 14.05
CA LEU A 41 -1.90 5.10 12.73
C LEU A 41 -2.62 4.37 11.59
N ALA A 42 -3.23 3.20 11.83
CA ALA A 42 -3.76 2.39 10.73
C ALA A 42 -5.13 2.85 10.18
N ALA A 43 -5.93 3.59 10.97
CA ALA A 43 -7.34 3.83 10.66
C ALA A 43 -7.66 5.15 9.92
N SER A 44 -6.73 6.11 9.83
CA SER A 44 -6.98 7.46 9.28
C SER A 44 -6.35 7.72 7.89
N ASN A 45 -5.64 6.74 7.32
CA ASN A 45 -4.59 7.00 6.33
C ASN A 45 -4.96 6.73 4.86
N ALA A 46 -6.10 6.12 4.55
CA ALA A 46 -6.44 5.77 3.17
C ALA A 46 -7.09 6.93 2.41
N SER A 47 -7.97 7.69 3.07
CA SER A 47 -8.61 8.89 2.51
C SER A 47 -7.62 10.04 2.30
N THR A 48 -6.55 10.09 3.10
CA THR A 48 -5.42 10.99 2.85
C THR A 48 -4.65 10.58 1.61
N VAL A 49 -4.40 9.27 1.43
CA VAL A 49 -3.64 8.74 0.28
C VAL A 49 -4.34 9.00 -1.05
N LEU A 50 -5.66 8.83 -1.18
CA LEU A 50 -6.36 9.16 -2.43
C LEU A 50 -6.32 10.67 -2.74
N ARG A 51 -6.46 11.52 -1.70
CA ARG A 51 -6.36 12.98 -1.84
C ARG A 51 -4.94 13.42 -2.21
N GLU A 52 -3.93 12.80 -1.62
CA GLU A 52 -2.51 13.01 -1.93
C GLU A 52 -2.22 12.61 -3.38
N VAL A 53 -2.75 11.48 -3.84
CA VAL A 53 -2.62 11.01 -5.24
C VAL A 53 -3.22 12.00 -6.25
N GLN A 54 -4.33 12.65 -5.92
CA GLN A 54 -4.92 13.66 -6.80
C GLN A 54 -4.07 14.94 -6.91
N GLY A 55 -3.07 15.11 -6.02
CA GLY A 55 -2.18 16.27 -5.94
C GLY A 55 -0.69 15.97 -6.15
N LEU A 56 -0.30 14.84 -6.77
CA LEU A 56 1.12 14.41 -6.92
C LEU A 56 2.05 15.50 -7.45
N SER A 57 1.58 16.39 -8.32
CA SER A 57 2.39 17.49 -8.89
C SER A 57 2.57 18.70 -7.96
N ILE A 58 1.82 18.78 -6.87
CA ILE A 58 1.81 19.91 -5.90
C ILE A 58 2.38 19.47 -4.54
N LEU A 59 2.57 18.17 -4.33
CA LEU A 59 3.10 17.62 -3.09
C LEU A 59 4.55 18.05 -2.85
N HIS A 60 4.83 18.45 -1.61
CA HIS A 60 6.20 18.67 -1.16
C HIS A 60 7.02 17.37 -1.32
N PRO A 61 8.30 17.43 -1.76
CA PRO A 61 9.10 16.23 -2.03
C PRO A 61 9.10 15.20 -0.91
N SER A 62 9.22 15.63 0.35
CA SER A 62 9.13 14.76 1.54
C SER A 62 7.84 13.92 1.58
N THR A 63 6.68 14.55 1.42
CA THR A 63 5.38 13.86 1.48
C THR A 63 5.22 12.89 0.32
N ARG A 64 5.69 13.29 -0.88
CA ARG A 64 5.68 12.38 -2.03
C ARG A 64 6.57 11.17 -1.77
N LEU A 65 7.76 11.35 -1.20
CA LEU A 65 8.68 10.25 -0.87
C LEU A 65 8.11 9.30 0.19
N GLN A 66 7.41 9.82 1.20
CA GLN A 66 6.67 8.99 2.17
C GLN A 66 5.60 8.13 1.47
N LEU A 67 4.88 8.70 0.50
CA LEU A 67 3.90 7.94 -0.26
C LEU A 67 4.55 6.88 -1.15
N LEU A 68 5.65 7.20 -1.83
CA LEU A 68 6.45 6.22 -2.59
C LEU A 68 6.94 5.07 -1.70
N HIS A 69 7.41 5.37 -0.50
CA HIS A 69 7.82 4.36 0.48
C HIS A 69 6.68 3.39 0.80
N ARG A 70 5.45 3.90 1.02
CA ARG A 70 4.28 3.05 1.26
C ARG A 70 4.00 2.12 0.07
N TYR A 71 4.08 2.64 -1.16
CA TYR A 71 3.91 1.83 -2.36
C TYR A 71 4.98 0.76 -2.51
N ILE A 72 6.25 1.12 -2.29
CA ILE A 72 7.37 0.18 -2.30
C ILE A 72 7.14 -0.95 -1.30
N SER A 73 6.73 -0.63 -0.07
CA SER A 73 6.52 -1.64 0.97
C SER A 73 5.43 -2.63 0.59
N ILE A 74 4.26 -2.16 0.15
CA ILE A 74 3.15 -3.07 -0.20
C ILE A 74 3.42 -3.86 -1.49
N LEU A 75 4.10 -3.26 -2.48
CA LEU A 75 4.43 -3.96 -3.71
C LEU A 75 5.57 -4.97 -3.51
N SER A 76 6.53 -4.68 -2.63
CA SER A 76 7.57 -5.64 -2.24
C SER A 76 6.97 -6.84 -1.50
N GLU A 77 5.95 -6.62 -0.66
CA GLU A 77 5.16 -7.71 -0.06
C GLU A 77 4.50 -8.57 -1.15
N LEU A 78 3.87 -7.94 -2.15
CA LEU A 78 3.25 -8.65 -3.28
C LEU A 78 4.27 -9.45 -4.09
N VAL A 79 5.45 -8.90 -4.37
CA VAL A 79 6.55 -9.61 -5.05
C VAL A 79 6.89 -10.88 -4.29
N GLN A 80 7.02 -10.81 -2.97
CA GLN A 80 7.35 -11.96 -2.13
C GLN A 80 6.22 -13.00 -2.10
N VAL A 81 4.95 -12.56 -2.04
CA VAL A 81 3.79 -13.46 -2.12
C VAL A 81 3.80 -14.25 -3.43
N LYS A 82 4.04 -13.57 -4.57
CA LYS A 82 4.11 -14.22 -5.88
C LYS A 82 5.32 -15.14 -6.00
N PHE A 83 6.47 -14.74 -5.46
CA PHE A 83 7.67 -15.56 -5.42
C PHE A 83 7.44 -16.87 -4.64
N ASN A 84 6.89 -16.76 -3.44
CA ASN A 84 6.61 -17.91 -2.58
C ASN A 84 5.57 -18.86 -3.19
N ALA A 85 4.67 -18.36 -4.03
CA ALA A 85 3.70 -19.15 -4.79
C ALA A 85 4.31 -19.82 -6.04
N GLY A 86 5.60 -19.62 -6.33
CA GLY A 86 6.25 -20.11 -7.55
C GLY A 86 5.87 -19.35 -8.82
N LEU A 87 5.15 -18.22 -8.69
CA LEU A 87 4.74 -17.36 -9.80
C LEU A 87 5.87 -16.39 -10.16
N PHE A 88 7.01 -16.92 -10.60
CA PHE A 88 8.23 -16.15 -10.80
C PHE A 88 8.11 -15.03 -11.84
N LEU A 89 7.36 -15.24 -12.93
CA LEU A 89 7.10 -14.19 -13.92
C LEU A 89 6.24 -13.05 -13.35
N GLU A 90 5.22 -13.37 -12.56
CA GLU A 90 4.40 -12.36 -11.90
C GLU A 90 5.25 -11.57 -10.90
N SER A 91 6.00 -12.28 -10.05
CA SER A 91 6.93 -11.69 -9.08
C SER A 91 7.94 -10.75 -9.76
N PHE A 92 8.58 -11.22 -10.84
CA PHE A 92 9.53 -10.41 -11.60
C PHE A 92 8.86 -9.19 -12.26
N SER A 93 7.69 -9.35 -12.87
CA SER A 93 6.96 -8.23 -13.49
C SER A 93 6.63 -7.13 -12.47
N VAL A 94 6.24 -7.50 -11.24
CA VAL A 94 5.95 -6.53 -10.17
C VAL A 94 7.25 -5.94 -9.59
N GLU A 95 8.34 -6.70 -9.48
CA GLU A 95 9.64 -6.17 -9.04
C GLU A 95 10.17 -5.09 -9.99
N LEU A 96 9.94 -5.23 -11.31
CA LEU A 96 10.28 -4.18 -12.27
C LEU A 96 9.50 -2.87 -12.01
N VAL A 97 8.25 -2.96 -11.55
CA VAL A 97 7.47 -1.79 -11.11
C VAL A 97 8.05 -1.21 -9.83
N VAL A 98 8.42 -2.05 -8.84
CA VAL A 98 9.10 -1.60 -7.61
C VAL A 98 10.39 -0.86 -7.94
N MET A 99 11.21 -1.38 -8.85
CA MET A 99 12.41 -0.70 -9.33
C MET A 99 12.11 0.64 -10.00
N ALA A 100 11.03 0.75 -10.78
CA ALA A 100 10.62 2.01 -11.38
C ALA A 100 10.24 3.05 -10.30
N ILE A 101 9.60 2.62 -9.21
CA ILE A 101 9.28 3.50 -8.07
C ILE A 101 10.55 3.94 -7.35
N TRP A 102 11.53 3.05 -7.15
CA TRP A 102 12.82 3.44 -6.57
C TRP A 102 13.58 4.45 -7.44
N LYS A 103 13.57 4.28 -8.77
CA LYS A 103 14.15 5.28 -9.70
C LYS A 103 13.46 6.63 -9.55
N GLU A 104 12.14 6.62 -9.38
CA GLU A 104 11.36 7.83 -9.16
C GLU A 104 11.67 8.48 -7.81
N ALA A 105 11.84 7.68 -6.75
CA ALA A 105 12.27 8.17 -5.44
C ALA A 105 13.65 8.83 -5.52
N LEU A 106 14.62 8.20 -6.19
CA LEU A 106 15.95 8.78 -6.43
C LEU A 106 15.87 10.11 -7.19
N ARG A 107 15.03 10.18 -8.23
CA ARG A 107 14.81 11.41 -9.00
C ARG A 107 14.24 12.54 -8.13
N VAL A 108 13.23 12.25 -7.32
CA VAL A 108 12.61 13.22 -6.40
C VAL A 108 13.62 13.68 -5.34
N CYS A 109 14.36 12.76 -4.72
CA CYS A 109 15.39 13.08 -3.72
C CYS A 109 16.50 13.96 -4.29
N SER A 110 17.04 13.59 -5.46
CA SER A 110 18.12 14.33 -6.12
C SER A 110 17.68 15.76 -6.46
N SER A 111 16.46 15.92 -6.97
CA SER A 111 15.88 17.23 -7.25
C SER A 111 15.67 18.05 -5.97
N TRP A 112 15.24 17.41 -4.89
CA TRP A 112 15.02 18.07 -3.61
C TRP A 112 16.34 18.56 -2.99
N LEU A 113 17.35 17.68 -2.94
CA LEU A 113 18.70 18.02 -2.49
C LEU A 113 19.29 19.22 -3.24
N ALA A 114 19.21 19.21 -4.59
CA ALA A 114 19.74 20.29 -5.41
C ALA A 114 19.08 21.63 -5.09
N SER A 115 17.75 21.64 -4.92
CA SER A 115 17.00 22.86 -4.57
C SER A 115 17.34 23.41 -3.19
N THR A 116 17.63 22.53 -2.21
CA THR A 116 18.04 22.96 -0.87
C THR A 116 19.43 23.62 -0.90
N MET A 117 20.36 23.08 -1.68
CA MET A 117 21.71 23.65 -1.80
C MET A 117 21.69 25.01 -2.52
N GLU A 118 20.84 25.17 -3.53
CA GLU A 118 20.66 26.45 -4.24
C GLU A 118 20.04 27.53 -3.34
N ASP A 119 19.07 27.19 -2.48
CA ASP A 119 18.49 28.10 -1.48
C ASP A 119 19.52 28.50 -0.40
N VAL A 120 20.35 27.55 0.07
CA VAL A 120 21.43 27.84 1.02
C VAL A 120 22.45 28.80 0.40
N LEU A 121 22.91 28.55 -0.82
CA LEU A 121 23.86 29.43 -1.51
C LEU A 121 23.27 30.81 -1.82
N SER A 122 22.01 30.87 -2.24
CA SER A 122 21.29 32.13 -2.50
C SER A 122 21.10 32.96 -1.21
N ARG A 123 20.83 32.30 -0.08
CA ARG A 123 20.72 32.94 1.24
C ARG A 123 22.08 33.38 1.78
N SER A 124 23.13 32.60 1.54
CA SER A 124 24.51 32.93 1.94
C SER A 124 25.11 34.09 1.13
N CYS A 125 24.65 34.37 -0.09
CA CYS A 125 25.04 35.57 -0.85
C CYS A 125 24.35 36.86 -0.37
N SER A 126 23.35 36.78 0.52
CA SER A 126 22.57 37.92 1.02
C SER A 126 22.87 38.28 2.48
N ALA A 127 23.54 37.40 3.24
CA ALA A 127 23.78 37.59 4.67
C ALA A 127 25.27 37.77 4.99
N ASN A 128 25.62 38.95 5.47
CA ASN A 128 26.89 39.19 6.14
C ASN A 128 26.99 38.32 7.41
N GLU A 129 28.09 37.55 7.49
CA GLU A 129 28.89 37.19 8.66
C GLU A 129 28.19 36.55 9.89
N SER A 130 28.44 35.26 10.13
CA SER A 130 29.04 34.76 11.40
C SER A 130 29.28 33.23 11.39
N THR A 131 30.31 32.84 12.14
CA THR A 131 31.16 31.62 12.20
C THR A 131 30.51 30.26 12.50
N PRO A 132 31.17 29.12 12.16
CA PRO A 132 30.71 27.77 12.51
C PRO A 132 31.33 27.25 13.82
N VAL A 133 30.55 26.50 14.62
CA VAL A 133 31.05 25.71 15.76
C VAL A 133 30.61 24.25 15.63
N GLN A 134 31.60 23.36 15.73
CA GLN A 134 31.53 21.89 15.74
C GLN A 134 30.84 21.30 16.99
N LYS A 135 30.13 20.17 16.82
CA LYS A 135 30.12 18.94 17.66
C LYS A 135 29.17 17.94 16.99
N GLY A 136 29.38 16.63 16.83
CA GLY A 136 30.30 15.68 17.45
C GLY A 136 29.51 14.48 17.98
N ALA A 137 29.82 13.29 17.46
CA ALA A 137 29.58 11.94 17.98
C ALA A 137 28.27 11.19 17.64
N GLY A 138 28.46 9.94 17.18
CA GLY A 138 27.56 8.82 17.50
C GLY A 138 27.05 7.97 16.35
N LEU A 139 27.92 7.35 15.53
CA LEU A 139 27.49 6.23 14.69
C LEU A 139 27.26 5.00 15.58
N SER A 140 26.01 4.56 15.68
CA SER A 140 25.59 3.30 16.30
C SER A 140 24.91 2.45 15.23
N PRO A 141 25.36 1.20 14.97
CA PRO A 141 24.75 0.36 13.96
C PRO A 141 23.57 -0.44 14.53
N CYS A 142 22.60 -0.72 13.66
CA CYS A 142 21.52 -1.70 13.80
C CYS A 142 20.34 -1.32 14.72
N SER A 143 19.41 -0.57 14.14
CA SER A 143 17.97 -0.65 14.41
C SER A 143 17.28 -0.57 13.04
N GLU A 144 16.08 -1.12 12.90
CA GLU A 144 15.22 -0.90 11.74
C GLU A 144 15.01 0.62 11.61
N GLU A 145 15.79 1.25 10.73
CA GLU A 145 16.04 2.68 10.76
C GLU A 145 14.82 3.38 10.17
N THR A 146 14.01 3.97 11.05
CA THR A 146 12.90 4.83 10.63
C THR A 146 13.48 6.00 9.86
N VAL A 147 13.37 5.94 8.53
CA VAL A 147 13.91 6.95 7.61
C VAL A 147 13.36 8.32 7.97
N ASP A 148 14.24 9.28 8.23
CA ASP A 148 13.84 10.66 8.49
C ASP A 148 13.53 11.36 7.17
N PHE A 149 12.25 11.32 6.78
CA PHE A 149 11.76 12.00 5.58
C PHE A 149 11.82 13.53 5.65
N SER A 150 12.24 14.13 6.77
CA SER A 150 12.48 15.57 6.86
C SER A 150 13.85 15.98 6.31
N MET A 151 14.80 15.04 6.22
CA MET A 151 16.20 15.30 5.85
C MET A 151 16.55 14.76 4.46
N PRO A 152 16.74 15.61 3.44
CA PRO A 152 17.01 15.18 2.06
C PRO A 152 18.20 14.21 1.92
N GLU A 153 19.26 14.38 2.72
CA GLU A 153 20.46 13.53 2.69
C GLU A 153 20.17 12.10 3.19
N SER A 154 19.40 11.97 4.28
CA SER A 154 18.96 10.68 4.81
C SER A 154 18.08 9.96 3.80
N VAL A 155 17.10 10.65 3.21
CA VAL A 155 16.20 10.04 2.23
C VAL A 155 16.92 9.64 0.95
N SER A 156 17.95 10.38 0.54
CA SER A 156 18.76 10.00 -0.63
C SER A 156 19.54 8.72 -0.38
N THR A 157 20.16 8.58 0.80
CA THR A 157 20.85 7.33 1.20
C THR A 157 19.87 6.15 1.27
N TRP A 158 18.67 6.37 1.82
CA TRP A 158 17.60 5.37 1.82
C TRP A 158 17.20 4.94 0.40
N ALA A 159 17.01 5.89 -0.51
CA ALA A 159 16.61 5.61 -1.88
C ALA A 159 17.69 4.84 -2.66
N GLU A 160 18.97 5.18 -2.45
CA GLU A 160 20.10 4.48 -3.08
C GLU A 160 20.21 3.04 -2.60
N GLN A 161 20.21 2.82 -1.28
CA GLN A 161 20.28 1.48 -0.70
C GLN A 161 19.05 0.64 -1.10
N GLY A 162 17.86 1.22 -1.03
CA GLY A 162 16.62 0.57 -1.45
C GLY A 162 16.61 0.17 -2.92
N PHE A 163 17.14 1.02 -3.80
CA PHE A 163 17.29 0.71 -5.22
C PHE A 163 18.25 -0.47 -5.46
N LEU A 164 19.39 -0.50 -4.77
CA LEU A 164 20.35 -1.61 -4.88
C LEU A 164 19.73 -2.93 -4.40
N VAL A 165 19.02 -2.92 -3.28
CA VAL A 165 18.31 -4.11 -2.79
C VAL A 165 17.26 -4.60 -3.79
N ALA A 166 16.50 -3.69 -4.42
CA ALA A 166 15.53 -4.05 -5.45
C ALA A 166 16.21 -4.58 -6.73
N PHE A 167 17.36 -4.00 -7.10
CA PHE A 167 18.17 -4.48 -8.21
C PHE A 167 18.66 -5.91 -7.98
N ASP A 168 19.23 -6.21 -6.81
CA ASP A 168 19.67 -7.55 -6.45
C ASP A 168 18.51 -8.56 -6.45
N ARG A 169 17.32 -8.15 -5.98
CA ARG A 169 16.11 -8.98 -6.05
C ARG A 169 15.70 -9.27 -7.49
N ALA A 170 15.71 -8.28 -8.37
CA ALA A 170 15.39 -8.45 -9.77
C ALA A 170 16.40 -9.37 -10.47
N GLU A 171 17.69 -9.27 -10.15
CA GLU A 171 18.73 -10.17 -10.68
C GLU A 171 18.47 -11.61 -10.24
N ARG A 172 18.23 -11.86 -8.94
CA ARG A 172 17.89 -13.20 -8.43
C ARG A 172 16.61 -13.76 -9.06
N LEU A 173 15.59 -12.92 -9.28
CA LEU A 173 14.37 -13.35 -9.96
C LEU A 173 14.67 -13.72 -11.42
N SER A 174 15.54 -12.98 -12.11
CA SER A 174 15.92 -13.25 -13.49
C SER A 174 16.60 -14.62 -13.67
N ASP A 175 17.36 -15.08 -12.68
CA ASP A 175 17.96 -16.42 -12.69
C ASP A 175 16.91 -17.53 -12.76
N HIS A 176 15.77 -17.35 -12.08
CA HIS A 176 14.64 -18.29 -12.13
C HIS A 176 13.96 -18.30 -13.51
N LEU A 177 14.09 -17.22 -14.28
CA LEU A 177 13.51 -17.10 -15.62
C LEU A 177 14.40 -17.69 -16.72
N ARG A 178 15.70 -17.89 -16.46
CA ARG A 178 16.67 -18.35 -17.47
C ARG A 178 16.34 -19.71 -18.08
N ASN A 179 15.64 -20.56 -17.32
CA ASN A 179 15.24 -21.91 -17.75
C ASN A 179 13.74 -22.01 -18.07
N MET A 180 13.03 -20.89 -18.20
CA MET A 180 11.62 -20.91 -18.57
C MET A 180 11.41 -21.24 -20.05
N ASP A 181 10.22 -21.75 -20.35
CA ASP A 181 9.78 -22.00 -21.72
C ASP A 181 9.87 -20.70 -22.54
N SER A 182 10.48 -20.80 -23.72
CA SER A 182 10.59 -19.73 -24.72
C SER A 182 9.24 -19.10 -25.11
N ASN A 183 8.12 -19.79 -24.88
CA ASN A 183 6.78 -19.27 -25.16
C ASN A 183 6.14 -18.53 -23.97
N ALA A 184 6.80 -18.45 -22.82
CA ALA A 184 6.24 -17.81 -21.64
C ALA A 184 6.21 -16.29 -21.82
N GLN A 185 5.01 -15.71 -21.79
CA GLN A 185 4.81 -14.26 -21.91
C GLN A 185 4.89 -13.58 -20.55
N MET A 186 5.57 -12.42 -20.49
CA MET A 186 5.59 -11.60 -19.27
C MET A 186 4.16 -11.11 -18.96
N PRO A 187 3.64 -11.35 -17.74
CA PRO A 187 2.32 -10.87 -17.35
C PRO A 187 2.32 -9.36 -17.16
N ASP A 188 1.13 -8.75 -17.29
CA ASP A 188 0.93 -7.33 -17.04
C ASP A 188 0.95 -7.06 -15.52
N ALA A 189 2.02 -6.41 -15.05
CA ALA A 189 2.20 -6.09 -13.65
C ALA A 189 1.08 -5.20 -13.09
N MET A 190 0.54 -4.27 -13.87
CA MET A 190 -0.54 -3.38 -13.43
C MET A 190 -1.86 -4.16 -13.29
N GLU A 191 -2.10 -5.13 -14.18
CA GLU A 191 -3.21 -6.08 -14.03
C GLU A 191 -3.07 -6.91 -12.75
N ILE A 192 -1.87 -7.45 -12.48
CA ILE A 192 -1.60 -8.23 -11.26
C ILE A 192 -1.88 -7.39 -10.01
N ILE A 193 -1.38 -6.16 -9.96
CA ILE A 193 -1.59 -5.23 -8.83
C ILE A 193 -3.09 -4.95 -8.65
N PHE A 194 -3.81 -4.69 -9.74
CA PHE A 194 -5.24 -4.42 -9.71
C PHE A 194 -6.06 -5.60 -9.19
N GLN A 195 -5.84 -6.80 -9.74
CA GLN A 195 -6.56 -8.01 -9.33
C GLN A 195 -6.26 -8.37 -7.87
N THR A 196 -4.98 -8.28 -7.47
CA THR A 196 -4.56 -8.51 -6.08
C THR A 196 -5.29 -7.55 -5.13
N ALA A 197 -5.40 -6.26 -5.49
CA ALA A 197 -6.10 -5.29 -4.67
C ALA A 197 -7.59 -5.63 -4.49
N LEU A 198 -8.27 -6.10 -5.55
CA LEU A 198 -9.66 -6.54 -5.48
C LEU A 198 -9.83 -7.81 -4.63
N GLU A 199 -8.92 -8.77 -4.75
CA GLU A 199 -8.93 -10.00 -3.96
C GLU A 199 -8.72 -9.71 -2.47
N ILE A 200 -7.76 -8.86 -2.12
CA ILE A 200 -7.52 -8.40 -0.75
C ILE A 200 -8.76 -7.68 -0.22
N GLY A 201 -9.34 -6.75 -0.98
CA GLY A 201 -10.55 -6.03 -0.56
C GLY A 201 -11.75 -6.96 -0.35
N LYS A 202 -11.92 -7.98 -1.20
CA LYS A 202 -12.95 -9.01 -1.03
C LYS A 202 -12.71 -9.86 0.22
N SER A 203 -11.45 -10.24 0.48
CA SER A 203 -11.07 -10.94 1.72
C SER A 203 -11.40 -10.09 2.95
N GLY A 204 -11.16 -8.78 2.88
CA GLY A 204 -11.53 -7.84 3.93
C GLY A 204 -13.03 -7.86 4.24
N GLY A 205 -13.88 -7.93 3.22
CA GLY A 205 -15.33 -8.08 3.41
C GLY A 205 -15.76 -9.42 4.00
N VAL A 206 -15.03 -10.51 3.71
CA VAL A 206 -15.24 -11.80 4.37
C VAL A 206 -14.87 -11.70 5.85
N ASP A 207 -13.71 -11.12 6.16
CA ASP A 207 -13.28 -10.90 7.55
C ASP A 207 -14.24 -10.00 8.33
N GLU A 208 -14.79 -8.97 7.69
CA GLU A 208 -15.79 -8.09 8.27
C GLU A 208 -17.05 -8.86 8.66
N LEU A 209 -17.55 -9.71 7.75
CA LEU A 209 -18.71 -10.57 7.99
C LEU A 209 -18.47 -11.59 9.11
N LEU A 210 -17.23 -12.08 9.23
CA LEU A 210 -16.82 -13.01 10.29
C LEU A 210 -16.48 -12.31 11.62
N GLY A 211 -16.53 -10.98 11.67
CA GLY A 211 -16.21 -10.19 12.86
C GLY A 211 -14.71 -9.99 13.12
N ASN A 212 -13.83 -10.38 12.20
CA ASN A 212 -12.38 -10.23 12.25
C ASN A 212 -11.95 -8.79 11.92
N LYS A 213 -12.26 -7.87 12.82
CA LYS A 213 -12.20 -6.42 12.58
C LYS A 213 -10.83 -5.90 12.14
N GLY A 214 -9.77 -6.31 12.84
CA GLY A 214 -8.41 -5.88 12.54
C GLY A 214 -7.94 -6.37 11.17
N SER A 215 -8.26 -7.62 10.82
CA SER A 215 -7.92 -8.21 9.52
C SER A 215 -8.68 -7.54 8.38
N ALA A 216 -9.97 -7.26 8.58
CA ALA A 216 -10.79 -6.53 7.61
C ALA A 216 -10.21 -5.13 7.32
N ALA A 217 -9.91 -4.36 8.39
CA ALA A 217 -9.35 -3.02 8.26
C ALA A 217 -7.97 -3.04 7.56
N ALA A 218 -7.09 -3.97 7.94
CA ALA A 218 -5.79 -4.14 7.30
C ALA A 218 -5.92 -4.46 5.81
N SER A 219 -6.85 -5.36 5.45
CA SER A 219 -7.12 -5.74 4.08
C SER A 219 -7.64 -4.56 3.25
N TYR A 220 -8.65 -3.82 3.74
CA TYR A 220 -9.14 -2.63 3.04
C TYR A 220 -8.03 -1.59 2.85
N THR A 221 -7.21 -1.32 3.87
CA THR A 221 -6.07 -0.39 3.76
C THR A 221 -5.07 -0.82 2.69
N LYS A 222 -4.69 -2.10 2.65
CA LYS A 222 -3.80 -2.64 1.60
C LYS A 222 -4.42 -2.52 0.21
N ALA A 223 -5.69 -2.88 0.06
CA ALA A 223 -6.41 -2.79 -1.21
C ALA A 223 -6.46 -1.34 -1.73
N MET A 224 -6.83 -0.39 -0.88
CA MET A 224 -6.86 1.04 -1.25
C MET A 224 -5.48 1.57 -1.61
N LEU A 225 -4.42 1.15 -0.91
CA LEU A 225 -3.05 1.56 -1.22
C LEU A 225 -2.60 1.06 -2.60
N LEU A 226 -2.91 -0.18 -2.97
CA LEU A 226 -2.60 -0.72 -4.30
C LEU A 226 -3.41 -0.04 -5.41
N LEU A 227 -4.70 0.24 -5.17
CA LEU A 227 -5.55 0.92 -6.15
C LEU A 227 -5.14 2.39 -6.34
N SER A 228 -4.79 3.09 -5.26
CA SER A 228 -4.31 4.48 -5.30
C SER A 228 -2.98 4.61 -6.04
N PHE A 229 -2.09 3.62 -5.92
CA PHE A 229 -0.89 3.53 -6.77
C PHE A 229 -1.24 3.53 -8.26
N ILE A 230 -2.21 2.70 -8.68
CA ILE A 230 -2.60 2.58 -10.09
C ILE A 230 -3.17 3.90 -10.64
N VAL A 231 -4.07 4.57 -9.90
CA VAL A 231 -4.71 5.81 -10.38
C VAL A 231 -3.82 7.05 -10.23
N GLY A 232 -2.74 6.94 -9.46
CA GLY A 232 -1.78 7.99 -9.20
C GLY A 232 -0.43 7.73 -9.83
N GLU A 233 0.48 7.25 -8.99
CA GLU A 233 1.92 7.18 -9.28
C GLU A 233 2.23 6.34 -10.52
N ALA A 234 1.51 5.24 -10.76
CA ALA A 234 1.74 4.37 -11.90
C ALA A 234 1.73 5.11 -13.25
N THR A 235 0.92 6.16 -13.37
CA THR A 235 0.81 6.97 -14.60
C THR A 235 1.95 7.97 -14.79
N SER A 236 2.67 8.32 -13.72
CA SER A 236 3.85 9.20 -13.76
C SER A 236 5.17 8.45 -13.84
N LEU A 237 5.17 7.13 -13.61
CA LEU A 237 6.40 6.33 -13.66
C LEU A 237 6.98 6.22 -15.09
N PRO A 238 8.31 6.23 -15.24
CA PRO A 238 8.99 6.07 -16.52
C PRO A 238 9.02 4.60 -16.96
N LEU A 239 7.83 4.02 -17.20
CA LEU A 239 7.67 2.63 -17.66
C LEU A 239 7.83 2.54 -19.18
N SER A 240 8.32 1.39 -19.65
CA SER A 240 8.44 1.08 -21.08
C SER A 240 7.76 -0.27 -21.36
N PRO A 241 6.60 -0.29 -22.05
CA PRO A 241 5.84 0.87 -22.52
C PRO A 241 5.22 1.70 -21.36
N PRO A 242 4.90 2.99 -21.59
CA PRO A 242 4.23 3.81 -20.58
C PRO A 242 2.87 3.23 -20.17
N PHE A 243 2.53 3.33 -18.89
CA PHE A 243 1.21 2.93 -18.41
C PHE A 243 0.16 3.97 -18.76
N LEU A 244 -0.91 3.54 -19.44
CA LEU A 244 -2.03 4.39 -19.85
C LEU A 244 -3.31 3.93 -19.18
N LEU A 245 -3.90 4.81 -18.39
CA LEU A 245 -5.18 4.56 -17.72
C LEU A 245 -6.28 5.39 -18.38
N SER A 246 -7.29 4.71 -18.94
CA SER A 246 -8.44 5.42 -19.52
C SER A 246 -9.25 6.14 -18.44
N PRO A 247 -9.91 7.28 -18.76
CA PRO A 247 -10.74 8.00 -17.78
C PRO A 247 -11.84 7.14 -17.16
N ALA A 248 -12.43 6.24 -17.95
CA ALA A 248 -13.44 5.29 -17.47
C ALA A 248 -12.87 4.30 -16.45
N ASN A 249 -11.68 3.76 -16.72
CA ASN A 249 -11.02 2.85 -15.79
C ASN A 249 -10.53 3.56 -14.54
N LYS A 250 -10.02 4.79 -14.66
CA LYS A 250 -9.66 5.64 -13.52
C LYS A 250 -10.86 5.84 -12.59
N LYS A 251 -11.99 6.30 -13.14
CA LYS A 251 -13.23 6.50 -12.37
C LYS A 251 -13.73 5.21 -11.71
N ARG A 252 -13.58 4.07 -12.39
CA ARG A 252 -13.95 2.76 -11.83
C ARG A 252 -13.07 2.39 -10.64
N ILE A 253 -11.75 2.57 -10.74
CA ILE A 253 -10.82 2.28 -9.65
C ILE A 253 -11.07 3.20 -8.46
N GLU A 254 -11.28 4.50 -8.70
CA GLU A 254 -11.68 5.46 -7.66
C GLU A 254 -12.98 5.03 -6.96
N GLY A 255 -13.96 4.49 -7.70
CA GLY A 255 -15.18 3.93 -7.12
C GLY A 255 -14.93 2.73 -6.19
N TYR A 256 -13.96 1.85 -6.51
CA TYR A 256 -13.59 0.76 -5.60
C TYR A 256 -12.96 1.28 -4.31
N ILE A 257 -12.10 2.31 -4.39
CA ILE A 257 -11.49 2.93 -3.22
C ILE A 257 -12.58 3.50 -2.30
N VAL A 258 -13.51 4.29 -2.85
CA VAL A 258 -14.63 4.87 -2.08
C VAL A 258 -15.49 3.78 -1.42
N ASN A 259 -15.73 2.65 -2.10
CA ASN A 259 -16.47 1.54 -1.52
C ASN A 259 -15.73 0.91 -0.33
N PHE A 260 -14.42 0.67 -0.45
CA PHE A 260 -13.62 0.13 0.66
C PHE A 260 -13.52 1.10 1.84
N GLU A 261 -13.41 2.41 1.58
CA GLU A 261 -13.49 3.45 2.62
C GLU A 261 -14.83 3.43 3.36
N SER A 262 -15.94 3.29 2.61
CA SER A 262 -17.28 3.23 3.18
C SER A 262 -17.46 2.00 4.08
N CYS A 263 -17.00 0.82 3.63
CA CYS A 263 -17.00 -0.39 4.44
C CYS A 263 -16.20 -0.20 5.74
N GLN A 264 -14.97 0.34 5.63
CA GLN A 264 -14.13 0.61 6.79
C GLN A 264 -14.79 1.60 7.77
N SER A 265 -15.45 2.66 7.26
CA SER A 265 -16.09 3.71 8.07
C SER A 265 -17.40 3.26 8.72
N HIS A 266 -18.27 2.58 7.99
CA HIS A 266 -19.52 2.03 8.54
C HIS A 266 -19.23 1.06 9.69
N PHE A 267 -18.17 0.28 9.53
CA PHE A 267 -17.74 -0.66 10.54
C PHE A 267 -17.10 0.02 11.77
N GLN A 268 -16.43 1.16 11.62
CA GLN A 268 -15.97 1.99 12.75
C GLN A 268 -17.14 2.68 13.48
N MET A 269 -18.14 3.20 12.76
CA MET A 269 -19.29 3.86 13.38
C MET A 269 -20.17 2.92 14.20
N SER A 270 -20.33 1.65 13.77
CA SER A 270 -21.00 0.60 14.55
C SER A 270 -20.36 0.33 15.93
N GLN A 271 -19.16 0.86 16.19
CA GLN A 271 -18.47 0.77 17.48
C GLN A 271 -18.81 1.89 18.46
N SER A 272 -19.31 3.03 17.97
CA SER A 272 -19.52 4.25 18.77
C SER A 272 -20.93 4.40 19.36
N SER A 273 -21.84 3.46 19.09
CA SER A 273 -23.17 3.47 19.72
C SER A 273 -23.05 3.05 21.19
N PRO A 274 -23.36 3.93 22.17
CA PRO A 274 -23.43 3.50 23.56
C PRO A 274 -24.58 2.51 23.67
N GLN A 275 -24.32 1.32 24.23
CA GLN A 275 -25.39 0.47 24.75
C GLN A 275 -26.17 1.30 25.77
N GLN A 276 -27.35 1.80 25.38
CA GLN A 276 -28.33 2.30 26.34
C GLN A 276 -28.75 1.11 27.20
N TYR A 277 -28.13 1.01 28.37
CA TYR A 277 -28.54 0.11 29.42
C TYR A 277 -29.91 0.60 29.93
N LEU A 278 -30.97 -0.05 29.45
CA LEU A 278 -32.29 0.00 30.07
C LEU A 278 -32.19 -0.83 31.35
N ASP A 279 -32.03 -0.18 32.50
CA ASP A 279 -32.22 -0.83 33.79
C ASP A 279 -33.70 -1.21 33.96
N PRO A 280 -34.03 -2.49 34.15
CA PRO A 280 -35.38 -2.89 34.51
C PRO A 280 -35.62 -2.63 36.00
N LEU A 281 -36.68 -1.87 36.24
CA LEU A 281 -37.48 -1.77 37.45
C LEU A 281 -37.22 -2.91 38.46
N THR A 282 -36.76 -2.57 39.67
CA THR A 282 -36.95 -3.45 40.84
C THR A 282 -37.63 -2.67 41.96
N LYS A 283 -38.61 -3.34 42.56
CA LYS A 283 -39.67 -2.91 43.49
C LYS A 283 -39.22 -2.08 44.68
#